data_AF-A0A8H7EBU6-F1
#
_entry.id   AF-A0A8H7EBU6-F1
#
_cell.length_a   1.000
_cell.length_b   1.000
_cell.length_c   1.000
_cell.angle_alpha   90.00
_cell.angle_beta   90.00
_cell.angle_gamma   90.00
#
_symmetry.space_group_name_H-M   'P 1'
#
loop_
_entity.id
_entity.type
_entity.pdbx_description
1 polymer ?
#
loop_
_entity_poly.entity_id
_entity_poly.type
_entity_poly.pdbx_seq_one_letter_code
_entity_poly.pdbx_strand_id
1 'polypeptide(L)'
;MDKPGGLGTFKWRCVEEKGWMGFKDPASAQYLGYHEYGLLFCRSPHHRNNEYLCPRMRPEGGFVLLVRHDDHLRLLGVFANESESEIRRKFRIMDWSSEEIVWDFIEVQH
;
A
#
# COMPACT_ATOMS: atom_id res chain seq x y z
N MET A 1 -20.72 6.49 -12.44
CA MET A 1 -19.54 6.09 -11.66
C MET A 1 -19.61 4.59 -11.51
N ASP A 2 -18.78 3.87 -12.25
CA ASP A 2 -18.68 2.42 -12.14
C ASP A 2 -18.22 2.04 -10.74
N LYS A 3 -18.90 1.04 -10.15
CA LYS A 3 -18.50 0.48 -8.85
C LYS A 3 -17.09 -0.11 -9.01
N PRO A 4 -16.11 0.27 -8.16
CA PRO A 4 -14.84 -0.41 -8.15
C PRO A 4 -15.06 -1.90 -7.81
N GLY A 5 -14.75 -2.78 -8.77
CA GLY A 5 -14.45 -4.21 -8.62
C GLY A 5 -15.40 -5.05 -7.76
N GLY A 6 -16.25 -5.87 -8.40
CA GLY A 6 -17.16 -6.83 -7.74
C GLY A 6 -16.52 -8.04 -7.03
N LEU A 7 -15.32 -7.91 -6.45
CA LEU A 7 -14.65 -9.00 -5.74
C LEU A 7 -13.94 -8.46 -4.47
N GLY A 8 -14.68 -8.38 -3.37
CA GLY A 8 -14.15 -8.09 -2.03
C GLY A 8 -14.28 -6.62 -1.60
N THR A 9 -14.47 -6.40 -0.30
CA THR A 9 -14.44 -5.05 0.26
C THR A 9 -12.98 -4.59 0.32
N PHE A 10 -12.52 -3.79 -0.65
CA PHE A 10 -11.20 -3.15 -0.65
C PHE A 10 -11.11 -1.98 0.36
N LYS A 11 -11.85 -2.07 1.47
CA LYS A 11 -11.95 -1.01 2.47
C LYS A 11 -10.90 -1.28 3.55
N TRP A 12 -10.01 -0.32 3.75
CA TRP A 12 -9.04 -0.34 4.83
C TRP A 12 -9.45 0.68 5.89
N ARG A 13 -9.30 0.30 7.17
CA ARG A 13 -9.35 1.28 8.25
C ARG A 13 -7.98 1.95 8.32
N CYS A 14 -7.94 3.25 8.08
CA CYS A 14 -6.76 4.06 8.36
C CYS A 14 -6.57 4.15 9.87
N VAL A 15 -5.37 3.81 10.34
CA VAL A 15 -4.98 3.87 11.75
C VAL A 15 -3.73 4.72 11.85
N GLU A 16 -3.70 5.67 12.77
CA GLU A 16 -2.52 6.47 13.06
C GLU A 16 -2.00 6.13 14.46
N GLU A 17 -0.73 5.73 14.55
CA GLU A 17 -0.06 5.44 15.81
C GLU A 17 1.36 6.05 15.79
N LYS A 18 1.72 6.83 16.81
CA LYS A 18 3.05 7.47 16.93
C LYS A 18 3.41 8.35 15.71
N GLY A 19 2.41 8.95 15.07
CA GLY A 19 2.58 9.78 13.87
C GLY A 19 2.81 8.98 12.58
N TRP A 20 2.68 7.66 12.62
CA TRP A 20 2.74 6.79 11.45
C TRP A 20 1.35 6.29 11.07
N MET A 21 1.02 6.33 9.79
CA MET A 21 -0.21 5.77 9.26
C MET A 21 -0.04 4.27 8.97
N GLY A 22 -1.14 3.53 9.06
CA GLY A 22 -1.24 2.13 8.66
C GLY A 22 -2.64 1.83 8.12
N PHE A 23 -2.73 0.80 7.28
CA PHE A 23 -4.00 0.32 6.74
C PHE A 23 -4.33 -1.01 7.38
N LYS A 24 -5.44 -1.07 8.11
CA LYS A 24 -5.90 -2.27 8.81
C LYS A 24 -7.13 -2.85 8.12
N ASP A 25 -7.08 -4.12 7.76
CA ASP A 25 -8.21 -4.84 7.22
C ASP A 25 -9.29 -4.96 8.31
N PRO A 26 -10.52 -4.44 8.10
CA PRO A 26 -11.60 -4.56 9.06
C PRO A 26 -12.01 -6.02 9.34
N ALA A 27 -11.81 -6.95 8.39
CA ALA A 27 -12.23 -8.34 8.52
C ALA A 27 -11.23 -9.18 9.33
N SER A 28 -9.96 -9.17 8.95
CA SER A 28 -8.90 -9.93 9.64
C SER A 28 -8.29 -9.20 10.84
N ALA A 29 -8.53 -7.89 10.97
CA ALA A 29 -7.82 -7.01 11.90
C ALA A 29 -6.29 -7.01 11.71
N GLN A 30 -5.80 -7.40 10.54
CA GLN A 30 -4.38 -7.39 10.19
C GLN A 30 -4.01 -6.09 9.46
N TYR A 31 -2.77 -5.67 9.64
CA TYR A 31 -2.20 -4.50 8.97
C TYR A 31 -1.59 -4.90 7.62
N LEU A 32 -1.76 -4.02 6.64
CA LEU A 32 -0.98 -4.03 5.41
C LEU A 32 0.45 -3.58 5.73
N GLY A 33 1.41 -4.36 5.25
CA GLY A 33 2.82 -4.03 5.31
C GLY A 33 3.57 -4.72 4.19
N TYR A 34 4.89 -4.79 4.30
CA TYR A 34 5.74 -5.53 3.39
C TYR A 34 6.63 -6.55 4.14
N HIS A 35 6.85 -7.71 3.53
CA HIS A 35 7.73 -8.75 4.09
C HIS A 35 9.10 -8.68 3.42
N GLU A 36 9.99 -9.61 3.80
CA GLU A 36 11.24 -9.89 3.10
C GLU A 36 11.06 -9.87 1.58
N TYR A 37 12.06 -9.32 0.89
CA TYR A 37 12.05 -9.01 -0.55
C TYR A 37 11.17 -7.82 -0.97
N GLY A 38 10.52 -7.13 -0.04
CA GLY A 38 9.78 -5.89 -0.28
C GLY A 38 8.40 -6.12 -0.88
N LEU A 39 7.84 -7.33 -0.79
CA LEU A 39 6.51 -7.66 -1.28
C LEU A 39 5.44 -7.29 -0.26
N LEU A 40 4.32 -6.70 -0.71
CA LEU A 40 3.19 -6.42 0.17
C LEU A 40 2.55 -7.71 0.71
N PHE A 41 2.12 -7.62 1.96
CA PHE A 41 1.36 -8.66 2.63
C PHE A 41 0.43 -8.04 3.69
N CYS A 42 -0.67 -8.72 4.00
CA CYS A 42 -1.61 -8.31 5.04
C CYS A 42 -1.76 -9.46 6.04
N ARG A 43 -0.77 -9.64 6.92
CA ARG A 43 -0.79 -10.68 7.96
C ARG A 43 -0.30 -10.22 9.33
N SER A 44 0.06 -8.95 9.48
CA SER A 44 0.66 -8.44 10.71
C SER A 44 -0.44 -8.04 11.70
N PRO A 45 -0.48 -8.61 12.92
CA PRO A 45 -1.44 -8.18 13.95
C PRO A 45 -1.02 -6.88 14.67
N HIS A 46 0.12 -6.29 14.29
CA HIS A 46 0.75 -5.15 14.95
C HIS A 46 1.12 -4.07 13.94
N HIS A 47 1.28 -2.84 14.43
CA HIS A 47 1.66 -1.67 13.64
C HIS A 47 3.12 -1.28 13.93
N ARG A 48 4.06 -1.80 13.13
CA ARG A 48 5.51 -1.55 13.28
C ARG A 48 6.10 -1.06 11.96
N ASN A 49 7.43 -0.98 11.91
CA ASN A 49 8.20 -0.40 10.80
C ASN A 49 7.71 -0.84 9.42
N ASN A 50 7.40 -2.12 9.23
CA ASN A 50 7.00 -2.65 7.92
C ASN A 50 5.54 -2.34 7.55
N GLU A 51 4.72 -1.93 8.53
CA GLU A 51 3.32 -1.52 8.38
C GLU A 51 3.16 0.01 8.42
N TYR A 52 4.27 0.75 8.51
CA TYR A 52 4.27 2.21 8.44
C TYR A 52 4.20 2.66 6.99
N LEU A 53 3.09 3.31 6.68
CA LEU A 53 2.77 3.83 5.36
C LEU A 53 2.67 5.36 5.45
N CYS A 54 3.07 6.04 4.38
CA CYS A 54 3.04 7.48 4.27
C CYS A 54 2.52 7.86 2.88
N PRO A 55 1.20 8.10 2.75
CA PRO A 55 0.66 8.77 1.56
C PRO A 55 1.26 10.17 1.47
N ARG A 56 1.77 10.53 0.29
CA ARG A 56 2.24 11.89 0.00
C ARG A 56 1.56 12.43 -1.23
N MET A 57 0.94 13.59 -1.09
CA MET A 57 0.33 14.28 -2.21
C MET A 57 1.41 14.74 -3.20
N ARG A 58 1.15 14.55 -4.48
CA ARG A 58 2.01 15.06 -5.55
C ARG A 58 1.61 16.49 -5.95
N PRO A 59 2.56 17.33 -6.40
CA PRO A 59 2.24 18.66 -6.92
C PRO A 59 1.27 18.63 -8.10
N GLU A 60 1.31 17.58 -8.92
CA GLU A 60 0.44 17.41 -10.09
C GLU A 60 -0.92 16.78 -9.75
N GLY A 61 -1.16 16.48 -8.47
CA GLY A 61 -2.35 15.79 -7.98
C GLY A 61 -2.15 14.28 -7.77
N GLY A 62 -3.08 13.68 -7.02
CA GLY A 62 -2.97 12.29 -6.55
C GLY A 62 -1.91 12.11 -5.46
N PHE A 63 -1.66 10.86 -5.09
CA PHE A 63 -0.74 10.51 -4.02
C PHE A 63 0.24 9.41 -4.43
N VAL A 64 1.48 9.49 -3.95
CA VAL A 64 2.36 8.33 -3.90
C VAL A 64 2.26 7.68 -2.54
N LEU A 65 2.34 6.36 -2.49
CA LEU A 65 2.38 5.62 -1.24
C LEU A 65 3.82 5.26 -0.91
N LEU A 66 4.31 5.74 0.21
CA LEU A 66 5.63 5.43 0.71
C LEU A 66 5.55 4.44 1.86
N VAL A 67 6.57 3.60 1.98
CA VAL A 67 6.80 2.76 3.16
C VAL A 67 8.11 3.15 3.81
N ARG A 68 8.20 2.97 5.13
CA ARG A 68 9.49 3.04 5.82
C ARG A 68 10.24 1.74 5.54
N HIS A 69 11.40 1.84 4.90
CA HIS A 69 12.35 0.75 4.75
C HIS A 69 13.69 1.18 5.34
N ASP A 70 14.12 0.46 6.38
CA ASP A 70 15.24 0.87 7.23
C ASP A 70 15.02 2.30 7.78
N ASP A 71 15.96 3.20 7.51
CA ASP A 71 15.91 4.62 7.91
C ASP A 71 15.45 5.55 6.78
N HIS A 72 14.88 5.00 5.72
CA HIS A 72 14.43 5.77 4.58
C HIS A 72 12.98 5.52 4.19
N LEU A 73 12.42 6.45 3.45
CA LEU A 73 11.14 6.25 2.75
C LEU A 73 11.41 5.80 1.32
N ARG A 74 10.63 4.80 0.89
CA ARG A 74 10.71 4.20 -0.44
C ARG A 74 9.32 4.13 -1.06
N LEU A 75 9.28 4.20 -2.39
CA LEU A 75 8.02 4.14 -3.15
C LEU A 75 7.44 2.73 -3.13
N LEU A 76 6.13 2.65 -3.10
CA LEU A 76 5.40 1.41 -3.36
C LEU A 76 4.93 1.40 -4.82
N GLY A 77 5.47 0.46 -5.61
CA GLY A 77 5.17 0.32 -7.04
C GLY A 77 4.55 -1.05 -7.38
N VAL A 78 4.20 -1.22 -8.65
CA VAL A 78 3.73 -2.49 -9.22
C VAL A 78 4.86 -3.08 -10.03
N PHE A 79 5.13 -4.35 -9.81
CA PHE A 79 6.02 -5.15 -10.61
C PHE A 79 5.22 -6.30 -11.24
N ALA A 80 5.36 -6.47 -12.55
CA ALA A 80 4.84 -7.61 -13.28
C ALA A 80 5.99 -8.58 -13.54
N ASN A 81 5.82 -9.85 -13.17
CA ASN A 81 6.77 -10.89 -13.55
C ASN A 81 6.21 -11.59 -14.79
N GLU A 82 6.94 -11.57 -15.91
CA GLU A 82 6.49 -12.15 -17.19
C GLU A 82 6.49 -13.69 -17.20
N SER A 83 6.96 -14.34 -16.13
CA SER A 83 7.24 -15.78 -16.09
C SER A 83 6.10 -16.67 -15.58
N GLU A 84 4.98 -16.13 -15.12
CA GLU A 84 3.80 -16.91 -14.77
C GLU A 84 2.69 -16.61 -15.77
N SER A 85 2.07 -17.66 -16.31
CA SER A 85 1.01 -17.64 -17.34
C SER A 85 -0.26 -16.86 -16.97
N GLU A 86 -0.27 -16.17 -15.83
CA GLU A 86 -1.23 -15.17 -15.41
C GLU A 86 -0.44 -13.94 -14.95
N ILE A 87 -0.69 -12.76 -15.52
CA ILE A 87 -0.06 -11.51 -15.07
C ILE A 87 -0.55 -11.21 -13.64
N ARG A 88 0.12 -11.77 -12.63
CA ARG A 88 -0.08 -11.42 -11.23
C ARG A 88 0.71 -10.16 -10.96
N ARG A 89 0.04 -9.00 -11.05
CA ARG A 89 0.58 -7.73 -10.57
C ARG A 89 0.91 -7.87 -9.09
N LYS A 90 2.19 -7.79 -8.75
CA LYS A 90 2.66 -7.78 -7.36
C LYS A 90 3.05 -6.35 -7.01
N PHE A 91 2.84 -5.96 -5.77
CA PHE A 91 3.30 -4.67 -5.27
C PHE A 91 4.62 -4.84 -4.54
N ARG A 92 5.60 -4.00 -4.87
CA ARG A 92 6.94 -4.07 -4.30
C ARG A 92 7.45 -2.68 -3.92
N ILE A 93 8.32 -2.63 -2.92
CA ILE A 93 9.16 -1.46 -2.65
C ILE A 93 10.08 -1.20 -3.83
N MET A 94 10.07 0.03 -4.32
CA MET A 94 10.84 0.52 -5.46
C MET A 94 11.75 1.68 -5.03
N ASP A 95 12.82 1.89 -5.81
CA ASP A 95 13.62 3.10 -5.70
C ASP A 95 12.95 4.27 -6.44
N TRP A 96 13.32 5.50 -6.07
CA TRP A 96 12.82 6.76 -6.63
C TRP A 96 13.09 6.93 -8.13
N SER A 97 14.00 6.14 -8.71
CA SER A 97 14.23 6.11 -10.16
C SER A 97 13.18 5.31 -10.94
N SER A 98 12.25 4.64 -10.25
CA SER A 98 11.23 3.78 -10.88
C SER A 98 9.98 4.58 -11.21
N GLU A 99 9.21 4.12 -12.19
CA GLU A 99 7.88 4.69 -12.46
C GLU A 99 6.99 4.58 -11.21
N GLU A 100 6.46 5.73 -10.78
CA GLU A 100 5.62 5.82 -9.59
C GLU A 100 4.18 5.43 -9.89
N ILE A 101 3.50 4.89 -8.87
CA ILE A 101 2.06 4.69 -8.92
C ILE A 101 1.40 5.86 -8.22
N VAL A 102 0.49 6.48 -8.95
CA VAL A 102 -0.40 7.52 -8.44
C VAL A 102 -1.66 6.85 -7.93
N TRP A 103 -1.95 7.11 -6.67
CA TRP A 103 -3.11 6.61 -5.95
C TRP A 103 -4.10 7.75 -5.73
N ASP A 104 -5.38 7.43 -5.88
CA ASP A 104 -6.48 8.28 -5.43
C ASP A 104 -7.03 7.71 -4.11
N PHE A 105 -7.04 8.54 -3.07
CA PHE A 105 -7.67 8.19 -1.80
C PHE A 105 -9.09 8.74 -1.78
N ILE A 106 -10.07 7.84 -1.73
CA ILE A 106 -11.49 8.18 -1.73
C ILE A 106 -12.02 7.95 -0.32
N GLU A 107 -12.49 9.00 0.33
CA GLU A 107 -13.21 8.88 1.60
C GLU A 107 -14.58 8.24 1.33
N VAL A 108 -14.90 7.17 2.07
CA VAL A 108 -16.21 6.52 1.99
C VAL A 108 -17.03 6.94 3.21
N GLN A 109 -18.03 7.78 2.97
CA GLN A 109 -18.98 8.18 4.01
C GLN A 109 -19.90 6.99 4.38
N HIS A 110 -20.19 6.87 5.67
CA HIS A 110 -21.05 5.84 6.26
C HIS A 110 -22.35 6.46 6.77
#